data_AF-A0ABD0K2V9-F1
#
_entry.id   AF-A0ABD0K2V9-F1
#
_cell.length_a   1.000
_cell.length_b   1.000
_cell.length_c   1.000
_cell.angle_alpha   90.00
_cell.angle_beta   90.00
_cell.angle_gamma   90.00
#
_symmetry.space_group_name_H-M   'P 1'
#
loop_
_entity.id
_entity.type
_entity.pdbx_description
1 polymer ?
#
loop_
_entity_poly.entity_id
_entity_poly.type
_entity_poly.pdbx_seq_one_letter_code
_entity_poly.pdbx_strand_id
1 'polypeptide(L)'
;MLTFAKRTEPHLNRFFQLTNNLTGQATVVTVQIVSKDPLKTKVTEECTVTCAAHRALDVDASGQLFVVLEEAQAPDLQRTVRLYRRPQPDAIATYSPPVAPFQPSDVCFYTLGGHEVLLVADELNDAIHVVNVQDGRLNFARYLAPGCPLLVQPTALNTDTRGRLWVACRGGRIITCTPITSTTHQ
;
A
#
# COMPACT_ATOMS: atom_id res chain seq x y z
N MET A 1 6.71 -9.87 -14.84
CA MET A 1 5.46 -9.11 -14.60
C MET A 1 5.86 -7.72 -14.15
N LEU A 2 5.43 -6.66 -14.86
CA LEU A 2 5.66 -5.29 -14.41
C LEU A 2 4.53 -4.90 -13.46
N THR A 3 4.86 -4.64 -12.20
CA THR A 3 3.92 -4.07 -11.22
C THR A 3 4.20 -2.58 -11.15
N PHE A 4 3.24 -1.76 -11.56
CA PHE A 4 3.32 -0.31 -11.43
C PHE A 4 2.43 0.12 -10.26
N ALA A 5 2.99 0.74 -9.22
CA ALA A 5 2.20 1.61 -8.36
C ALA A 5 2.39 3.04 -8.83
N LYS A 6 1.35 3.61 -9.43
CA LYS A 6 1.35 5.01 -9.87
C LYS A 6 0.52 5.80 -8.89
N ARG A 7 1.17 6.33 -7.84
CA ARG A 7 0.56 7.37 -7.02
C ARG A 7 0.76 8.72 -7.70
N THR A 8 -0.32 9.29 -8.19
CA THR A 8 -0.35 10.62 -8.79
C THR A 8 -0.82 11.63 -7.76
N GLU A 9 0.11 12.37 -7.16
CA GLU A 9 -0.29 13.53 -6.38
C GLU A 9 -0.53 14.72 -7.35
N PRO A 10 -1.70 15.36 -7.32
CA PRO A 10 -2.00 16.46 -8.22
C PRO A 10 -1.13 17.70 -7.95
N HIS A 11 -0.55 17.83 -6.76
CA HIS A 11 0.25 18.99 -6.34
C HIS A 11 1.76 18.72 -6.29
N LEU A 12 2.21 17.46 -6.37
CA LEU A 12 3.63 17.14 -6.49
C LEU A 12 3.95 16.75 -7.94
N ASN A 13 4.99 17.37 -8.48
CA ASN A 13 5.60 17.01 -9.77
C ASN A 13 6.44 15.74 -9.64
N ARG A 14 5.87 14.69 -9.04
CA ARG A 14 6.58 13.43 -8.75
C ARG A 14 5.72 12.27 -9.24
N PHE A 15 6.34 11.36 -9.97
CA PHE A 15 5.82 10.01 -10.16
C PHE A 15 6.78 9.02 -9.56
N PHE A 16 6.22 7.94 -9.02
CA PHE A 16 6.99 6.80 -8.55
C PHE A 16 6.97 5.74 -9.62
N GLN A 17 8.14 5.44 -10.18
CA GLN A 17 8.29 4.26 -11.02
C GLN A 17 8.81 3.13 -10.16
N LEU A 18 8.16 1.99 -10.29
CA LEU A 18 8.52 0.74 -9.65
C LEU A 18 8.86 -0.27 -10.72
N THR A 19 10.10 -0.75 -10.68
CA THR A 19 10.56 -1.74 -11.64
C THR A 19 10.84 -3.03 -10.88
N ASN A 20 10.23 -4.13 -11.34
CA ASN A 20 10.56 -5.47 -10.89
C ASN A 20 11.61 -6.05 -11.83
N ASN A 21 12.86 -6.14 -11.37
CA ASN A 21 13.88 -6.91 -12.07
C ASN A 21 13.97 -8.29 -11.43
N LEU A 22 13.56 -9.32 -12.17
CA LEU A 22 13.70 -10.72 -11.77
C LEU A 22 15.14 -11.16 -12.01
N THR A 23 16.00 -10.98 -11.01
CA THR A 23 17.36 -11.53 -11.04
C THR A 23 17.41 -12.77 -10.16
N GLY A 24 17.36 -13.94 -10.79
CA GLY A 24 17.88 -15.21 -10.27
C GLY A 24 17.20 -15.86 -9.07
N GLN A 25 16.43 -15.14 -8.25
CA GLN A 25 15.59 -15.65 -7.12
C GLN A 25 14.96 -14.52 -6.29
N ALA A 26 15.39 -13.28 -6.50
CA ALA A 26 14.86 -12.13 -5.78
C ALA A 26 14.24 -11.10 -6.73
N THR A 27 13.16 -10.52 -6.26
CA THR A 27 12.53 -9.35 -6.84
C THR A 27 13.22 -8.09 -6.30
N VAL A 28 13.78 -7.34 -7.23
CA VAL A 28 14.27 -5.99 -6.96
C VAL A 28 13.11 -5.03 -7.11
N VAL A 29 12.79 -4.26 -6.07
CA VAL A 29 11.82 -3.16 -6.14
C VAL A 29 12.58 -1.86 -6.09
N THR A 30 12.53 -1.11 -7.19
CA THR A 30 13.18 0.19 -7.31
C THR A 30 12.16 1.30 -7.24
N VAL A 31 12.22 2.18 -6.24
CA VAL A 31 11.38 3.39 -6.14
C VAL A 31 12.13 4.58 -6.72
N GLN A 32 11.62 5.18 -7.79
CA GLN A 32 12.22 6.36 -8.43
C GLN A 32 11.33 7.59 -8.32
N ILE A 33 11.87 8.76 -7.96
CA ILE A 33 11.16 10.03 -8.12
C ILE A 33 11.46 10.62 -9.50
N VAL A 34 10.41 10.72 -10.32
CA VAL A 34 10.48 11.33 -11.66
C VAL A 34 9.81 12.71 -11.67
N SER A 35 10.56 13.73 -12.07
CA SER A 35 10.02 15.08 -12.32
C SER A 35 9.05 15.08 -13.50
N LYS A 36 7.92 15.79 -13.38
CA LYS A 36 6.92 15.99 -14.44
C LYS A 36 7.37 16.89 -15.60
N ASP A 37 8.56 17.50 -15.54
CA ASP A 37 9.05 18.35 -16.64
C ASP A 37 9.24 17.50 -17.92
N PRO A 38 8.36 17.64 -18.93
CA PRO A 38 8.38 16.79 -20.12
C PRO A 38 9.64 17.03 -20.98
N LEU A 39 10.40 18.11 -20.71
CA LEU A 39 11.64 18.44 -21.40
C LEU A 39 12.89 17.96 -20.64
N LYS A 40 12.74 17.50 -19.39
CA LYS A 40 13.83 17.02 -18.53
C LYS A 40 13.34 15.92 -17.58
N THR A 41 13.20 14.70 -18.10
CA THR A 41 13.03 13.51 -17.26
C THR A 41 14.34 13.27 -16.49
N LYS A 42 14.44 13.81 -15.28
CA LYS A 42 15.55 13.55 -14.37
C LYS A 42 15.05 12.67 -13.23
N VAL A 43 15.54 11.42 -13.18
CA VAL A 43 15.46 10.61 -11.96
C VAL A 43 16.35 11.29 -10.94
N THR A 44 15.76 11.69 -9.82
CA THR A 44 16.47 12.48 -8.80
C THR A 44 17.02 11.60 -7.70
N GLU A 45 16.35 10.49 -7.39
CA GLU A 45 16.72 9.56 -6.33
C GLU A 45 16.17 8.17 -6.65
N GLU A 46 16.92 7.15 -6.24
CA GLU A 46 16.59 5.74 -6.38
C GLU A 46 16.78 5.02 -5.05
N CYS A 47 15.81 4.19 -4.66
CA CYS A 47 15.96 3.25 -3.57
C CYS A 47 15.59 1.86 -4.07
N THR A 48 16.49 0.90 -3.85
CA THR A 48 16.35 -0.46 -4.33
C THR A 48 16.31 -1.40 -3.12
N VAL A 49 15.24 -2.20 -3.05
CA VAL A 49 15.09 -3.25 -2.04
C VAL A 49 14.98 -4.61 -2.70
N THR A 50 15.49 -5.61 -2.01
CA THR A 50 15.47 -7.00 -2.48
C THR A 50 14.50 -7.79 -1.60
N CYS A 51 13.46 -8.34 -2.21
CA CYS A 51 12.51 -9.26 -1.57
C CYS A 51 12.41 -10.53 -2.41
N ALA A 52 12.04 -11.69 -1.84
CA ALA A 52 11.95 -12.91 -2.66
C ALA A 52 10.85 -12.80 -3.73
N ALA A 53 9.66 -12.36 -3.30
CA ALA A 53 8.54 -12.05 -4.18
C ALA A 53 7.64 -11.00 -3.50
N HIS A 54 7.03 -10.14 -4.30
CA HIS A 54 6.00 -9.21 -3.82
C HIS A 54 4.66 -9.50 -4.49
N ARG A 55 3.59 -9.20 -3.77
CA ARG A 55 2.21 -9.26 -4.24
C ARG A 55 1.66 -7.88 -4.54
N ALA A 56 1.93 -6.94 -3.65
CA ALA A 56 1.45 -5.56 -3.72
C ALA A 56 2.46 -4.63 -3.07
N LEU A 57 2.35 -3.35 -3.38
CA LEU A 57 3.20 -2.32 -2.81
C LEU A 57 2.51 -0.96 -2.97
N ASP A 58 2.80 -0.03 -2.08
CA ASP A 58 2.40 1.36 -2.25
C ASP A 58 3.41 2.32 -1.61
N VAL A 59 3.32 3.61 -1.95
CA VAL A 59 4.19 4.69 -1.47
C VAL A 59 3.36 5.77 -0.78
N ASP A 60 3.92 6.34 0.29
CA ASP A 60 3.30 7.43 1.04
C ASP A 60 3.27 8.74 0.23
N ALA A 61 2.51 9.73 0.71
CA ALA A 61 2.37 11.02 0.03
C ALA A 61 3.72 11.74 -0.17
N SER A 62 4.59 11.63 0.84
CA SER A 62 5.90 12.28 0.83
C SER A 62 6.89 11.63 -0.15
N GLY A 63 6.62 10.38 -0.53
CA GLY A 63 7.54 9.52 -1.25
C GLY A 63 8.64 8.95 -0.38
N GLN A 64 8.74 9.25 0.91
CA GLN A 64 9.83 8.80 1.77
C GLN A 64 9.63 7.39 2.29
N LEU A 65 8.37 6.98 2.46
CA LEU A 65 8.00 5.67 2.95
C LEU A 65 7.35 4.87 1.84
N PHE A 66 7.64 3.59 1.81
CA PHE A 66 6.93 2.66 0.94
C PHE A 66 6.74 1.34 1.67
N VAL A 67 5.67 0.66 1.31
CA VAL A 67 5.28 -0.62 1.87
C VAL A 67 5.38 -1.68 0.79
N VAL A 68 5.87 -2.86 1.15
CA VAL A 68 5.87 -4.04 0.29
C VAL A 68 5.11 -5.13 1.01
N LEU A 69 4.10 -5.67 0.34
CA LEU A 69 3.48 -6.93 0.69
C LEU A 69 4.28 -8.06 0.02
N GLU A 70 5.06 -8.78 0.82
CA GLU A 70 5.87 -9.89 0.37
C GLU A 70 5.05 -11.19 0.34
N GLU A 71 5.21 -11.96 -0.72
CA GLU A 71 4.63 -13.31 -0.81
C GLU A 71 5.33 -14.27 0.16
N ALA A 72 4.59 -15.27 0.62
CA ALA A 72 5.15 -16.35 1.41
C ALA A 72 6.16 -17.16 0.58
N GLN A 73 7.35 -17.39 1.12
CA GLN A 73 8.39 -18.17 0.44
C GLN A 73 8.16 -19.69 0.51
N ALA A 74 7.30 -20.13 1.44
CA ALA A 74 6.94 -21.52 1.65
C ALA A 74 5.46 -21.64 2.06
N PRO A 75 4.79 -22.79 1.84
CA PRO A 75 3.35 -22.97 2.09
C PRO A 75 2.92 -22.74 3.55
N ASP A 76 3.86 -22.87 4.49
CA ASP A 76 3.71 -22.70 5.93
C ASP A 76 4.03 -21.27 6.41
N LEU A 77 4.61 -20.43 5.55
CA LEU A 77 4.87 -19.03 5.85
C LEU A 77 3.66 -18.17 5.47
N GLN A 78 3.41 -17.12 6.26
CA GLN A 78 2.41 -16.11 5.91
C GLN A 78 3.04 -14.98 5.11
N ARG A 79 2.23 -14.36 4.25
CA ARG A 79 2.59 -13.11 3.58
C ARG A 79 2.89 -12.04 4.63
N THR A 80 3.88 -11.18 4.36
CA THR A 80 4.29 -10.15 5.33
C THR A 80 4.16 -8.76 4.73
N VAL A 81 3.74 -7.80 5.54
CA VAL A 81 3.69 -6.40 5.16
C VAL A 81 4.88 -5.70 5.81
N ARG A 82 5.80 -5.17 5.00
CA ARG A 82 7.03 -4.53 5.46
C ARG A 82 7.06 -3.07 5.04
N LEU A 83 7.47 -2.23 5.99
CA LEU A 83 7.68 -0.80 5.78
C LEU A 83 9.16 -0.54 5.54
N TYR A 84 9.44 0.29 4.54
CA TYR A 84 10.77 0.75 4.19
C TYR A 84 10.79 2.28 4.21
N ARG A 85 11.98 2.84 4.38
CA ARG A 85 12.23 4.28 4.32
C ARG A 85 13.37 4.54 3.37
N ARG A 86 13.20 5.44 2.41
CA ARG A 86 14.31 5.82 1.52
C ARG A 86 15.40 6.60 2.27
N PRO A 87 16.68 6.44 1.89
CA PRO A 87 17.21 5.49 0.90
C PRO A 87 17.56 4.12 1.50
N GLN A 88 17.09 3.80 2.72
CA GLN A 88 17.50 2.61 3.47
C GLN A 88 16.98 1.34 2.77
N PRO A 89 17.86 0.35 2.50
CA PRO A 89 17.48 -0.88 1.82
C PRO A 89 16.74 -1.85 2.74
N ASP A 90 16.94 -1.74 4.05
CA ASP A 90 16.37 -2.63 5.05
C ASP A 90 14.97 -2.18 5.46
N ALA A 91 14.10 -3.15 5.76
CA ALA A 91 12.80 -2.87 6.32
C ALA A 91 12.95 -2.25 7.72
N ILE A 92 12.26 -1.14 7.96
CA ILE A 92 12.27 -0.44 9.25
C ILE A 92 11.17 -0.96 10.19
N ALA A 93 10.16 -1.65 9.64
CA ALA A 93 9.15 -2.37 10.42
C ALA A 93 8.49 -3.49 9.61
N THR A 94 8.00 -4.49 10.34
CA THR A 94 7.12 -5.55 9.84
C THR A 94 5.79 -5.43 10.58
N TYR A 95 4.68 -5.47 9.85
CA TYR A 95 3.35 -5.39 10.44
C TYR A 95 3.04 -6.66 11.21
N SER A 96 2.62 -6.52 12.47
CA SER A 96 2.08 -7.60 13.28
C SER A 96 0.56 -7.44 13.36
N PRO A 97 -0.23 -8.29 12.69
CA PRO A 97 -1.68 -8.20 12.72
C PRO A 97 -2.20 -8.53 14.13
N PRO A 98 -3.32 -7.91 14.57
CA PRO A 98 -3.90 -8.17 15.88
C PRO A 98 -4.57 -9.55 15.99
N VAL A 99 -4.87 -10.19 14.86
CA VAL A 99 -5.58 -11.47 14.78
C VAL A 99 -4.82 -12.39 13.81
N ALA A 100 -4.74 -13.67 14.16
CA ALA A 100 -4.25 -14.74 13.30
C ALA A 100 -5.35 -15.81 13.11
N PRO A 101 -5.41 -16.52 11.97
CA PRO A 101 -4.53 -16.38 10.80
C PRO A 101 -4.77 -15.06 10.06
N PHE A 102 -3.73 -14.54 9.40
CA PHE A 102 -3.76 -13.28 8.65
C PHE A 102 -3.35 -13.54 7.20
N GLN A 103 -4.14 -13.06 6.24
CA GLN A 103 -3.84 -13.27 4.82
C GLN A 103 -3.93 -11.97 4.03
N PRO A 104 -2.91 -11.10 4.13
CA PRO A 104 -2.93 -9.84 3.42
C PRO A 104 -2.93 -10.07 1.90
N SER A 105 -3.79 -9.36 1.18
CA SER A 105 -3.94 -9.48 -0.27
C SER A 105 -3.48 -8.25 -1.02
N ASP A 106 -3.62 -7.07 -0.41
CA ASP A 106 -3.19 -5.79 -0.98
C ASP A 106 -2.92 -4.74 0.12
N VAL A 107 -2.22 -3.67 -0.25
CA VAL A 107 -1.84 -2.55 0.62
C VAL A 107 -2.05 -1.22 -0.11
N CYS A 108 -2.52 -0.19 0.60
CA CYS A 108 -2.72 1.14 0.01
C CYS A 108 -2.58 2.23 1.08
N PHE A 109 -1.71 3.22 0.83
CA PHE A 109 -1.71 4.45 1.61
C PHE A 109 -2.93 5.29 1.24
N TYR A 110 -3.68 5.71 2.27
CA TYR A 110 -4.96 6.37 2.11
C TYR A 110 -5.09 7.56 3.06
N THR A 111 -5.75 8.64 2.62
CA THR A 111 -6.07 9.78 3.49
C THR A 111 -7.42 9.57 4.15
N LEU A 112 -7.41 9.36 5.47
CA LEU A 112 -8.61 9.15 6.27
C LEU A 112 -8.72 10.26 7.33
N GLY A 113 -9.74 11.10 7.22
CA GLY A 113 -9.94 12.22 8.16
C GLY A 113 -8.81 13.26 8.14
N GLY A 114 -8.19 13.49 6.97
CA GLY A 114 -7.07 14.42 6.82
C GLY A 114 -5.71 13.85 7.23
N HIS A 115 -5.65 12.60 7.67
CA HIS A 115 -4.41 11.92 8.06
C HIS A 115 -4.12 10.76 7.12
N GLU A 116 -2.86 10.61 6.73
CA GLU A 116 -2.43 9.45 5.95
C GLU A 116 -2.32 8.23 6.86
N VAL A 117 -2.89 7.11 6.41
CA VAL A 117 -2.85 5.81 7.05
C VAL A 117 -2.48 4.76 6.01
N LEU A 118 -1.97 3.62 6.46
CA LEU A 118 -1.81 2.43 5.63
C LEU A 118 -3.06 1.56 5.77
N LEU A 119 -3.68 1.22 4.66
CA LEU A 119 -4.73 0.20 4.58
C LEU A 119 -4.10 -1.13 4.19
N VAL A 120 -4.49 -2.20 4.86
CA VAL A 120 -4.10 -3.57 4.53
C VAL A 120 -5.34 -4.40 4.36
N ALA A 121 -5.59 -4.90 3.14
CA ALA A 121 -6.69 -5.82 2.89
C ALA A 121 -6.32 -7.21 3.41
N ASP A 122 -7.17 -7.79 4.26
CA ASP A 122 -7.05 -9.15 4.76
C ASP A 122 -8.13 -10.02 4.12
N GLU A 123 -7.70 -10.85 3.16
CA GLU A 123 -8.57 -11.68 2.34
C GLU A 123 -9.25 -12.78 3.16
N LEU A 124 -8.58 -13.28 4.21
CA LEU A 124 -9.09 -14.42 4.97
C LEU A 124 -10.16 -14.00 6.00
N ASN A 125 -10.02 -12.80 6.55
CA ASN A 125 -10.89 -12.30 7.63
C ASN A 125 -11.92 -11.27 7.16
N ASP A 126 -12.17 -11.14 5.84
CA ASP A 126 -13.17 -10.22 5.29
C ASP A 126 -13.00 -8.77 5.80
N ALA A 127 -11.75 -8.34 5.96
CA ALA A 127 -11.42 -7.12 6.69
C ALA A 127 -10.40 -6.24 5.96
N ILE A 128 -10.45 -4.94 6.26
CA ILE A 128 -9.39 -4.00 5.92
C ILE A 128 -8.88 -3.40 7.22
N HIS A 129 -7.58 -3.56 7.48
CA HIS A 129 -6.91 -3.01 8.64
C HIS A 129 -6.53 -1.57 8.35
N VAL A 130 -6.89 -0.66 9.26
CA VAL A 130 -6.34 0.70 9.30
C VAL A 130 -5.10 0.65 10.19
N VAL A 131 -3.95 0.96 9.60
CA VAL A 131 -2.64 0.90 10.24
C VAL A 131 -2.05 2.31 10.29
N ASN A 132 -1.74 2.77 11.50
CA ASN A 132 -1.03 4.03 11.69
C ASN A 132 0.46 3.81 11.43
N VAL A 133 1.03 4.68 10.60
CA VAL A 133 2.46 4.72 10.31
C VAL A 133 3.08 5.89 11.08
N GLN A 134 3.73 5.62 12.21
CA GLN A 134 4.29 6.64 13.09
C GLN A 134 5.65 6.19 13.62
N ASP A 135 6.63 7.09 13.60
CA ASP A 135 8.00 6.83 14.09
C ASP A 135 8.64 5.56 13.52
N GLY A 136 8.32 5.24 12.26
CA GLY A 136 8.81 4.04 11.58
C GLY A 136 8.18 2.74 12.08
N ARG A 137 7.04 2.79 12.77
CA ARG A 137 6.27 1.63 13.24
C ARG A 137 4.94 1.50 12.51
N LEU A 138 4.44 0.26 12.46
CA LEU A 138 3.13 -0.10 11.90
C LEU A 138 2.21 -0.56 13.03
N ASN A 139 1.28 0.30 13.45
CA ASN A 139 0.38 0.02 14.57
C ASN A 139 -1.06 -0.17 14.06
N PHE A 140 -1.67 -1.32 14.36
CA PHE A 140 -3.11 -1.49 14.09
C PHE A 140 -3.91 -0.44 14.88
N ALA A 141 -4.78 0.28 14.19
CA ALA A 141 -5.67 1.26 14.80
C ALA A 141 -7.09 0.70 14.95
N ARG A 142 -7.65 0.17 13.86
CA ARG A 142 -9.03 -0.35 13.79
C ARG A 142 -9.27 -1.08 12.47
N TYR A 143 -10.43 -1.71 12.35
CA TYR A 143 -10.96 -2.16 11.07
C TYR A 143 -11.69 -1.04 10.34
N LEU A 144 -11.55 -0.99 9.01
CA LEU A 144 -12.35 -0.12 8.15
C LEU A 144 -13.71 -0.78 7.89
N ALA A 145 -14.80 -0.05 8.14
CA ALA A 145 -16.18 -0.51 7.96
C ALA A 145 -16.46 -1.90 8.61
N PRO A 146 -16.20 -2.06 9.93
CA PRO A 146 -16.38 -3.35 10.60
C PRO A 146 -17.83 -3.84 10.46
N GLY A 147 -17.99 -5.12 10.12
CA GLY A 147 -19.31 -5.75 9.94
C GLY A 147 -20.02 -5.40 8.63
N CYS A 148 -19.35 -4.76 7.66
CA CYS A 148 -19.92 -4.49 6.35
C CYS A 148 -20.11 -5.81 5.57
N PRO A 149 -21.35 -6.24 5.26
CA PRO A 149 -21.61 -7.52 4.59
C PRO A 149 -21.19 -7.54 3.12
N LEU A 150 -20.84 -6.37 2.55
CA LEU A 150 -20.35 -6.26 1.19
C LEU A 150 -18.84 -6.53 1.11
N LEU A 151 -18.11 -6.29 2.20
CA LEU A 151 -16.66 -6.46 2.29
C LEU A 151 -16.35 -7.94 2.50
N VAL A 152 -16.32 -8.70 1.41
CA VAL A 152 -16.02 -10.14 1.41
C VAL A 152 -14.74 -10.37 0.65
N GLN A 153 -13.74 -10.93 1.32
CA GLN A 153 -12.43 -11.30 0.80
C GLN A 153 -11.85 -10.18 -0.07
N PRO A 154 -11.49 -9.02 0.52
CA PRO A 154 -10.91 -7.93 -0.25
C PRO A 154 -9.62 -8.41 -0.91
N THR A 155 -9.47 -8.14 -2.20
CA THR A 155 -8.35 -8.61 -3.04
C THR A 155 -7.54 -7.48 -3.66
N ALA A 156 -8.10 -6.28 -3.77
CA ALA A 156 -7.36 -5.10 -4.23
C ALA A 156 -7.89 -3.81 -3.61
N LEU A 157 -7.00 -2.84 -3.44
CA LEU A 157 -7.24 -1.51 -2.91
C LEU A 157 -6.69 -0.48 -3.89
N ASN A 158 -7.46 0.57 -4.20
CA ASN A 158 -6.94 1.67 -4.99
C ASN A 158 -7.66 2.98 -4.63
N THR A 159 -7.00 4.11 -4.83
CA THR A 159 -7.58 5.43 -4.60
C THR A 159 -7.74 6.16 -5.93
N ASP A 160 -8.91 6.73 -6.19
CA ASP A 160 -9.13 7.54 -7.39
C ASP A 160 -8.62 8.98 -7.24
N THR A 161 -8.68 9.76 -8.33
CA THR A 161 -8.24 11.16 -8.36
C THR A 161 -9.06 12.09 -7.48
N ARG A 162 -10.18 11.62 -6.90
CA ARG A 162 -11.02 12.35 -5.95
C ARG A 162 -10.79 11.89 -4.50
N GLY A 163 -9.82 11.00 -4.26
CA GLY A 163 -9.55 10.47 -2.92
C GLY A 163 -10.56 9.43 -2.44
N ARG A 164 -11.40 8.88 -3.33
CA ARG A 164 -12.29 7.77 -2.95
C ARG A 164 -11.52 6.47 -2.98
N LEU A 165 -11.70 5.65 -1.95
CA LEU A 165 -11.16 4.31 -1.91
C LEU A 165 -12.06 3.37 -2.70
N TRP A 166 -11.44 2.57 -3.55
CA TRP A 166 -12.03 1.47 -4.31
C TRP A 166 -11.49 0.17 -3.75
N VAL A 167 -12.39 -0.74 -3.39
CA VAL A 167 -12.05 -2.06 -2.88
C VAL A 167 -12.60 -3.09 -3.84
N ALA A 168 -11.71 -3.88 -4.46
CA ALA A 168 -12.11 -5.07 -5.17
C ALA A 168 -12.22 -6.23 -4.17
N CYS A 169 -13.27 -7.01 -4.31
CA CYS A 169 -13.59 -8.16 -3.47
C CYS A 169 -13.70 -9.42 -4.34
N ARG A 170 -13.44 -10.59 -3.74
CA ARG A 170 -13.63 -11.85 -4.44
C ARG A 170 -15.07 -12.00 -4.93
N GLY A 171 -15.24 -12.65 -6.08
CA GLY A 171 -16.54 -12.78 -6.74
C GLY A 171 -16.94 -11.57 -7.59
N GLY A 172 -15.99 -10.68 -7.88
CA GLY A 172 -16.18 -9.58 -8.85
C GLY A 172 -16.92 -8.37 -8.29
N ARG A 173 -17.02 -8.23 -6.97
CA ARG A 173 -17.66 -7.08 -6.32
C ARG A 173 -16.67 -5.94 -6.18
N ILE A 174 -17.15 -4.71 -6.36
CA ILE A 174 -16.38 -3.49 -6.16
C ILE A 174 -17.15 -2.58 -5.21
N ILE A 175 -16.51 -2.19 -4.12
CA ILE A 175 -17.05 -1.27 -3.12
C ILE A 175 -16.34 0.06 -3.25
N THR A 176 -17.09 1.15 -3.10
CA THR A 176 -16.51 2.49 -2.99
C THR A 176 -16.76 3.04 -1.60
N CYS A 177 -15.70 3.54 -0.96
CA CYS A 177 -15.81 4.25 0.31
C CYS A 177 -15.71 5.74 0.03
N THR A 178 -16.76 6.47 0.37
CA THR A 178 -16.76 7.93 0.29
C THR A 178 -16.38 8.47 1.67
N PRO A 179 -15.39 9.38 1.76
CA PRO A 179 -15.11 10.06 3.02
C PRO A 179 -16.38 10.77 3.49
N ILE A 180 -16.80 10.53 4.73
CA ILE A 180 -17.84 11.36 5.34
C ILE A 180 -17.21 12.72 5.58
N THR A 181 -17.46 13.68 4.69
CA THR A 181 -17.28 15.09 5.00
C THR A 181 -18.29 15.40 6.09
N SER A 182 -17.84 15.66 7.32
CA SER A 182 -18.72 16.23 8.34
C SER A 182 -19.22 17.56 7.81
N THR A 183 -20.43 17.60 7.25
CA THR A 183 -21.19 18.83 7.13
C THR A 183 -21.58 19.20 8.56
N THR A 184 -20.81 20.11 9.14
CA THR A 184 -21.21 20.84 10.34
C THR A 184 -22.54 21.52 9.99
N HIS A 185 -23.66 20.96 10.43
CA HIS A 185 -24.88 21.74 10.57
C HIS A 185 -24.63 22.72 11.71
N GLN A 186 -24.30 23.96 11.36
CA GLN A 186 -24.61 25.13 12.17
C GLN A 186 -25.93 25.72 11.65
#